data_AF-A0A7I8BYA1-F1
#
_entry.id   AF-A0A7I8BYA1-F1
#
_cell.length_a   1.000
_cell.length_b   1.000
_cell.length_c   1.000
_cell.angle_alpha   90.00
_cell.angle_beta   90.00
_cell.angle_gamma   90.00
#
_symmetry.space_group_name_H-M   'P 1'
#
loop_
_entity.id
_entity.type
_entity.pdbx_description
1 polymer ?
#
loop_
_entity_poly.entity_id
_entity_poly.type
_entity_poly.pdbx_seq_one_letter_code
_entity_poly.pdbx_strand_id
1 'polypeptide(L)'
;MRITLHLDTFECIEPSVYAILWLDRDARKWSREGHAVIDLPEWGTLALSNGGTRILDAAGERVCCELPGLDLLALDGPFEGESGQALWYRDADHTSVAGQWHVQWIDGTDSEPEHGVFADEV
;
A
#
# COMPACT_ATOMS: atom_id res chain seq x y z
N MET A 1 -11.07 -6.14 6.04
CA MET A 1 -10.07 -5.31 6.73
C MET A 1 -9.37 -4.38 5.74
N ARG A 2 -9.52 -3.07 5.93
CA ARG A 2 -8.91 -2.04 5.07
C ARG A 2 -7.96 -1.17 5.86
N ILE A 3 -6.91 -0.69 5.23
CA ILE A 3 -5.84 0.07 5.90
C ILE A 3 -5.49 1.29 5.06
N THR A 4 -5.46 2.46 5.71
CA THR A 4 -4.89 3.66 5.11
C THR A 4 -3.42 3.74 5.51
N LEU A 5 -2.55 3.67 4.52
CA LEU A 5 -1.10 3.74 4.67
C LEU A 5 -0.59 5.08 4.14
N HIS A 6 0.26 5.75 4.91
CA HIS A 6 1.02 6.91 4.45
C HIS A 6 2.46 6.50 4.17
N LEU A 7 2.94 6.84 2.99
CA LEU A 7 4.31 6.65 2.56
C LEU A 7 4.96 8.03 2.52
N ASP A 8 6.04 8.23 3.25
CA ASP A 8 6.76 9.51 3.27
C ASP A 8 8.26 9.31 3.57
N THR A 9 8.97 10.40 3.84
CA THR A 9 10.40 10.39 4.23
C THR A 9 11.28 9.68 3.20
N PHE A 10 10.86 9.64 1.93
CA PHE A 10 11.73 9.17 0.86
C PHE A 10 12.88 10.16 0.72
N GLU A 11 14.11 9.65 0.63
CA GLU A 11 15.29 10.45 0.31
C GLU A 11 15.16 11.00 -1.12
N CYS A 12 14.34 12.04 -1.26
CA CYS A 12 14.08 12.76 -2.49
C CYS A 12 14.47 14.23 -2.29
N ILE A 13 14.86 14.88 -3.38
CA ILE A 13 15.29 16.29 -3.38
C ILE A 13 14.14 17.22 -2.96
N GLU A 14 12.88 16.75 -3.07
CA GLU A 14 11.69 17.52 -2.73
C GLU A 14 11.25 17.30 -1.27
N PRO A 15 11.01 18.37 -0.48
CA PRO A 15 10.73 18.28 0.95
C PRO A 15 9.30 17.81 1.30
N SER A 16 8.49 17.43 0.32
CA SER A 16 7.07 17.06 0.52
C SER A 16 6.67 15.86 -0.33
N VAL A 17 7.56 14.86 -0.42
CA VAL A 17 7.28 13.59 -1.11
C VAL A 17 6.44 12.70 -0.22
N TYR A 18 5.24 12.34 -0.69
CA TYR A 18 4.38 11.39 0.00
C TYR A 18 3.45 10.63 -0.94
N ALA A 19 2.88 9.51 -0.47
CA ALA A 19 1.73 8.85 -1.06
C ALA A 19 0.80 8.32 0.04
N ILE A 20 -0.50 8.40 -0.19
CA ILE A 20 -1.53 7.80 0.65
C ILE A 20 -2.11 6.65 -0.13
N LEU A 21 -1.99 5.45 0.43
CA LEU A 21 -2.50 4.22 -0.15
C LEU A 21 -3.64 3.67 0.71
N TRP A 22 -4.64 3.11 0.04
CA TRP A 22 -5.65 2.27 0.65
C TRP A 22 -5.34 0.82 0.32
N LEU A 23 -5.16 -0.01 1.35
CA LEU A 23 -4.90 -1.44 1.21
C LEU A 23 -6.14 -2.21 1.63
N ASP A 24 -6.60 -3.13 0.80
CA ASP A 24 -7.67 -4.07 1.12
C ASP A 24 -7.07 -5.47 1.24
N ARG A 25 -7.03 -5.98 2.48
CA ARG A 25 -6.44 -7.29 2.80
C ARG A 25 -7.22 -8.42 2.13
N ASP A 26 -8.53 -8.35 2.14
CA ASP A 26 -9.44 -9.41 1.69
C ASP A 26 -9.43 -9.54 0.16
N ALA A 27 -9.51 -8.42 -0.54
CA ALA A 27 -9.43 -8.34 -1.99
C ALA A 27 -7.98 -8.46 -2.51
N ARG A 28 -6.97 -8.31 -1.64
CA ARG A 28 -5.54 -8.20 -1.99
C ARG A 28 -5.30 -7.15 -3.06
N LYS A 29 -5.96 -6.00 -2.89
CA LYS A 29 -5.88 -4.87 -3.79
C LYS A 29 -5.45 -3.64 -3.02
N TRP A 30 -4.92 -2.68 -3.75
CA TRP A 30 -4.67 -1.35 -3.20
C TRP A 30 -5.03 -0.28 -4.20
N SER A 31 -5.33 0.91 -3.69
CA SER A 31 -5.52 2.14 -4.48
C SER A 31 -4.66 3.27 -3.93
N ARG A 32 -4.31 4.20 -4.79
CA ARG A 32 -3.64 5.45 -4.44
C ARG A 32 -4.69 6.54 -4.27
N GLU A 33 -4.89 7.00 -3.04
CA GLU A 33 -5.88 8.05 -2.73
C GLU A 33 -5.30 9.46 -2.90
N GLY A 34 -3.98 9.61 -2.73
CA GLY A 34 -3.30 10.88 -2.87
C GLY A 34 -1.79 10.70 -2.97
N HIS A 35 -1.10 11.64 -3.60
CA HIS A 35 0.35 11.60 -3.67
C HIS A 35 0.94 12.97 -4.02
N ALA A 36 2.20 13.15 -3.67
CA ALA A 36 3.08 14.18 -4.18
C ALA A 36 4.43 13.52 -4.54
N VAL A 37 4.85 13.67 -5.79
CA VAL A 37 6.13 13.16 -6.36
C VAL A 37 6.23 11.62 -6.46
N ILE A 38 5.66 10.87 -5.52
CA ILE A 38 5.60 9.41 -5.59
C ILE A 38 4.63 9.01 -6.71
N ASP A 39 5.19 8.60 -7.85
CA ASP A 39 4.43 8.10 -8.98
C ASP A 39 4.21 6.59 -8.85
N LEU A 40 3.18 6.23 -8.11
CA LEU A 40 2.63 4.88 -8.05
C LEU A 40 1.41 4.79 -8.99
N PRO A 41 1.08 3.61 -9.54
CA PRO A 41 -0.16 3.48 -10.30
C PRO A 41 -1.39 3.80 -9.43
N GLU A 42 -2.52 4.08 -10.06
CA GLU A 42 -3.76 4.44 -9.36
C GLU A 42 -4.30 3.29 -8.50
N TRP A 43 -4.05 2.05 -8.92
CA TRP A 43 -4.39 0.86 -8.17
C TRP A 43 -3.50 -0.31 -8.59
N GLY A 44 -3.51 -1.36 -7.79
CA GLY A 44 -2.83 -2.60 -8.13
C GLY A 44 -3.18 -3.75 -7.20
N THR A 45 -2.28 -4.72 -7.15
CA THR A 45 -2.45 -5.93 -6.34
C THR A 45 -1.44 -6.01 -5.19
N LEU A 46 -1.79 -6.76 -4.16
CA LEU A 46 -0.95 -6.98 -2.98
C LEU A 46 -0.43 -8.40 -2.96
N ALA A 47 0.89 -8.54 -2.85
CA ALA A 47 1.53 -9.80 -2.51
C ALA A 47 1.89 -9.80 -1.02
N LEU A 48 1.10 -10.54 -0.24
CA LEU A 48 1.26 -10.67 1.19
C LEU A 48 2.31 -11.75 1.49
N SER A 49 3.23 -11.48 2.41
CA SER A 49 4.28 -12.41 2.83
C SER A 49 4.45 -12.37 4.34
N ASN A 50 4.90 -13.46 4.93
CA ASN A 50 5.16 -13.50 6.36
C ASN A 50 6.32 -12.55 6.69
N GLY A 51 6.04 -11.46 7.42
CA GLY A 51 7.00 -10.39 7.74
C GLY A 51 7.07 -9.20 6.77
N GLY A 52 6.14 -9.07 5.81
CA GLY A 52 6.06 -7.87 4.98
C GLY A 52 5.06 -7.93 3.84
N THR A 53 4.76 -6.78 3.26
CA THR A 53 3.80 -6.66 2.16
C THR A 53 4.44 -6.04 0.93
N ARG A 54 4.10 -6.54 -0.25
CA ARG A 54 4.54 -6.00 -1.53
C ARG A 54 3.38 -5.38 -2.30
N ILE A 55 3.60 -4.15 -2.74
CA ILE A 55 2.71 -3.39 -3.61
C ILE A 55 3.12 -3.68 -5.05
N LEU A 56 2.23 -4.34 -5.79
CA LEU A 56 2.41 -4.66 -7.20
C LEU A 56 1.55 -3.74 -8.06
N ASP A 57 1.89 -3.63 -9.33
CA ASP A 57 1.06 -2.95 -10.32
C ASP A 57 -0.29 -3.68 -10.56
N ALA A 58 -1.12 -3.11 -11.42
CA ALA A 58 -2.42 -3.66 -11.81
C ALA A 58 -2.34 -5.06 -12.45
N ALA A 59 -1.26 -5.36 -13.18
CA ALA A 59 -1.04 -6.69 -13.76
C ALA A 59 -0.46 -7.69 -12.75
N GLY A 60 0.07 -7.23 -11.62
CA GLY A 60 0.73 -8.07 -10.62
C GLY A 60 2.11 -8.56 -11.05
N GLU A 61 2.72 -7.94 -12.06
CA GLU A 61 3.97 -8.38 -12.67
C GLU A 61 5.18 -7.56 -12.15
N ARG A 62 4.96 -6.29 -11.82
CA ARG A 62 5.99 -5.37 -11.37
C ARG A 62 5.79 -4.99 -9.90
N VAL A 63 6.85 -5.12 -9.11
CA VAL A 63 6.90 -4.59 -7.75
C VAL A 63 7.10 -3.08 -7.81
N CYS A 64 6.10 -2.34 -7.33
CA CYS A 64 6.16 -0.89 -7.23
C CYS A 64 6.76 -0.45 -5.89
N CYS A 65 6.40 -1.13 -4.79
CA CYS A 65 6.91 -0.81 -3.46
C CYS A 65 6.95 -2.06 -2.56
N GLU A 66 7.97 -2.18 -1.71
CA GLU A 66 8.04 -3.17 -0.64
C GLU A 66 7.88 -2.49 0.72
N LEU A 67 7.09 -3.12 1.60
CA LEU A 67 6.77 -2.68 2.94
C LEU A 67 7.23 -3.77 3.93
N PRO A 68 8.55 -3.94 4.13
CA PRO A 68 9.07 -4.86 5.13
C PRO A 68 8.54 -4.48 6.52
N GLY A 69 8.21 -5.50 7.32
CA GLY A 69 7.63 -5.34 8.66
C GLY A 69 6.11 -5.21 8.67
N LEU A 70 5.47 -4.76 7.59
CA LEU A 70 4.01 -4.68 7.51
C LEU A 70 3.43 -6.05 7.16
N ASP A 71 3.13 -6.86 8.17
CA ASP A 71 2.55 -8.19 7.98
C ASP A 71 1.02 -8.17 8.04
N LEU A 72 0.40 -8.08 6.87
CA LEU A 72 -1.07 -8.15 6.74
C LEU A 72 -1.63 -9.56 6.95
N LEU A 73 -0.80 -10.60 7.02
CA LEU A 73 -1.24 -11.97 7.31
C LEU A 73 -1.26 -12.27 8.81
N ALA A 74 -0.60 -11.45 9.62
CA ALA A 74 -0.59 -11.61 11.07
C ALA A 74 -2.02 -11.66 11.65
N LEU A 75 -2.21 -12.54 12.64
CA LEU A 75 -3.47 -12.70 13.37
C LEU A 75 -3.81 -11.47 14.22
N ASP A 76 -2.78 -10.85 14.81
CA ASP A 76 -2.92 -9.59 15.56
C ASP A 76 -3.05 -8.37 14.62
N GLY A 77 -2.78 -8.58 13.33
CA GLY A 77 -2.82 -7.56 12.28
C GLY A 77 -1.79 -6.45 12.50
N PRO A 78 -1.62 -5.56 11.50
CA PRO A 78 -1.02 -4.26 11.78
C PRO A 78 -1.93 -3.45 12.72
N PHE A 79 -1.37 -2.46 13.42
CA PHE A 79 -2.13 -1.54 14.28
C PHE A 79 -1.98 -0.07 13.86
N GLU A 80 -2.93 0.77 14.26
CA GLU A 80 -2.88 2.22 13.98
C GLU A 80 -1.67 2.87 14.65
N GLY A 81 -0.90 3.65 13.90
CA GLY A 81 0.36 4.26 14.34
C GLY A 81 1.59 3.36 14.15
N GLU A 82 1.43 2.14 13.67
CA GLU A 82 2.56 1.29 13.29
C GLU A 82 3.33 1.93 12.13
N SER A 83 4.65 1.79 12.14
CA SER A 83 5.51 2.36 11.09
C SER A 83 6.74 1.51 10.85
N GLY A 84 7.27 1.59 9.64
CA GLY A 84 8.47 0.86 9.26
C GLY A 84 9.13 1.46 8.03
N GLN A 85 10.08 0.71 7.47
CA GLN A 85 10.80 1.11 6.27
C GLN A 85 9.99 0.75 5.02
N ALA A 86 9.92 1.67 4.06
CA ALA A 86 9.38 1.43 2.73
C ALA A 86 10.50 1.46 1.69
N LEU A 87 10.41 0.60 0.67
CA LEU A 87 11.32 0.59 -0.47
C LEU A 87 10.50 0.84 -1.73
N TRP A 88 10.67 2.00 -2.37
CA TRP A 88 9.93 2.37 -3.57
C TRP A 88 10.79 2.22 -4.83
N TYR A 89 10.24 1.58 -5.87
CA TYR A 89 10.92 1.31 -7.14
C TYR A 89 10.42 2.26 -8.23
N ARG A 90 11.08 3.42 -8.36
CA ARG A 90 10.69 4.50 -9.28
C ARG A 90 10.76 4.11 -10.76
N ASP A 91 11.74 3.29 -11.15
CA ASP A 91 11.94 2.85 -12.54
C ASP A 91 12.37 1.37 -12.61
N ALA A 92 12.38 0.78 -13.82
CA ALA A 92 12.83 -0.58 -14.09
C ALA A 92 14.34 -0.78 -13.80
N ASP A 93 15.08 0.31 -13.54
CA ASP A 93 16.50 0.29 -13.19
C ASP A 93 16.80 -0.22 -11.75
N HIS A 94 15.82 -0.79 -11.05
CA HIS A 94 15.94 -1.51 -9.77
C HIS A 94 16.51 -0.71 -8.58
N THR A 95 16.80 0.58 -8.73
CA THR A 95 17.26 1.40 -7.60
C THR A 95 16.05 1.75 -6.74
N SER A 96 15.98 1.12 -5.55
CA SER A 96 14.96 1.45 -4.56
C SER A 96 15.30 2.76 -3.86
N VAL A 97 14.28 3.58 -3.65
CA VAL A 97 14.35 4.75 -2.77
C VAL A 97 13.80 4.32 -1.42
N ALA A 98 14.63 4.40 -0.39
CA ALA A 98 14.20 4.15 0.97
C ALA A 98 13.32 5.31 1.45
N GLY A 99 12.22 4.97 2.09
CA GLY A 99 11.33 5.88 2.81
C GLY A 99 10.74 5.18 4.02
N GLN A 100 9.64 5.72 4.53
CA GLN A 100 8.90 5.14 5.64
C GLN A 100 7.44 4.92 5.26
N TRP A 101 6.87 3.86 5.82
CA TRP A 101 5.43 3.65 5.81
C TRP A 101 4.88 3.85 7.22
N HIS A 102 3.66 4.38 7.29
CA HIS A 102 2.94 4.64 8.51
C HIS A 102 1.48 4.19 8.33
N VAL A 103 0.99 3.35 9.23
CA VAL A 103 -0.42 2.98 9.29
C VAL A 103 -1.16 4.14 9.96
N GLN A 104 -1.94 4.88 9.17
CA GLN A 104 -2.71 6.00 9.71
C GLN A 104 -4.04 5.54 10.30
N TRP A 105 -4.67 4.56 9.66
CA TRP A 105 -6.01 4.13 10.03
C TRP A 105 -6.28 2.71 9.58
N ILE A 106 -7.06 1.97 10.37
CA ILE A 106 -7.50 0.61 10.07
C ILE A 106 -9.02 0.52 10.19
N ASP A 107 -9.67 0.17 9.08
CA ASP A 107 -11.05 -0.30 9.07
C ASP A 107 -11.07 -1.78 9.45
N GLY A 108 -11.35 -2.05 10.73
CA GLY A 108 -11.60 -3.38 11.23
C GLY A 108 -12.99 -3.92 10.85
N THR A 109 -13.81 -3.10 10.17
CA THR A 109 -15.17 -3.49 9.80
C THR A 109 -15.10 -4.62 8.77
N ASP A 110 -15.47 -5.83 9.20
CA ASP A 110 -16.08 -6.85 8.34
C ASP A 110 -17.46 -6.30 7.94
N SER A 111 -17.47 -5.18 7.23
CA SER A 111 -18.72 -4.64 6.73
C SER A 111 -19.02 -5.50 5.51
N GLU A 112 -19.91 -6.47 5.69
CA GLU A 112 -20.69 -7.01 4.58
C GLU A 112 -21.09 -5.81 3.71
N PRO A 113 -20.71 -5.78 2.42
CA PRO A 113 -20.98 -4.62 1.59
C PRO A 113 -22.50 -4.47 1.48
N GLU A 114 -23.07 -3.50 2.20
CA GLU A 114 -24.51 -3.22 2.17
C GLU A 114 -24.96 -2.86 0.75
N HIS A 115 -24.01 -2.36 -0.05
CA HIS A 115 -24.14 -2.09 -1.47
C HIS A 115 -22.86 -2.55 -2.22
N GLY A 116 -22.78 -3.85 -2.51
CA GLY A 116 -21.84 -4.37 -3.50
C GLY A 116 -22.22 -3.90 -4.91
N VAL A 117 -21.95 -2.63 -5.24
CA VAL A 117 -22.02 -2.15 -6.62
C VAL A 117 -20.65 -2.36 -7.24
N PHE A 118 -20.30 -3.63 -7.47
CA PHE A 118 -19.44 -3.93 -8.60
C PHE A 118 -20.32 -3.71 -9.84
N ALA A 119 -20.23 -2.53 -10.44
CA ALA A 119 -20.80 -2.31 -11.75
C ALA A 119 -19.93 -3.04 -12.78
N ASP A 120 -20.25 -4.30 -13.01
CA ASP A 120 -20.01 -4.95 -14.30
C ASP A 120 -21.21 -5.85 -14.60
N GLU A 121 -22.25 -5.26 -15.20
CA GLU A 121 -23.18 -5.97 -16.07
C GLU A 121 -23.63 -4.98 -17.15
N VAL A 122 -22.87 -4.91 -18.25
CA VAL A 122 -23.23 -5.17 -19.67
C VAL A 122 -22.34 -4.42 -20.67
#